data_AF-F8B570-F1
#
_entry.id   AF-F8B570-F1
#
_cell.length_a   1.000
_cell.length_b   1.000
_cell.length_c   1.000
_cell.angle_alpha   90.00
_cell.angle_beta   90.00
_cell.angle_gamma   90.00
#
_symmetry.space_group_name_H-M   'P 1'
#
loop_
_entity.id
_entity.type
_entity.pdbx_description
1 polymer ?
#
loop_
_entity_poly.entity_id
_entity_poly.type
_entity_poly.pdbx_seq_one_letter_code
_entity_poly.pdbx_strand_id
1 'polypeptide(L)'
;MDLRNRPRRPHPQHRWKRGTDTGAPVARPSAPGSPPSSPRPLPPSVARVAGRTRLSAELLAALLDVQERTRASLDDIELADALADRLLARHRDRLRLAASP
;
A
#
# COMPACT_ATOMS: atom_id res chain seq x y z
N MET A 1 11.53 11.10 -67.20
CA MET A 1 11.46 10.44 -65.88
C MET A 1 11.58 11.52 -64.82
N ASP A 2 10.44 12.11 -64.44
CA ASP A 2 10.29 13.07 -63.36
C ASP A 2 10.32 12.39 -62.00
N LEU A 3 11.15 12.87 -61.06
CA LEU A 3 10.97 12.70 -59.62
C LEU A 3 11.60 13.89 -58.84
N ARG A 4 10.89 15.03 -58.94
CA ARG A 4 10.48 15.90 -57.82
C ARG A 4 11.49 16.14 -56.69
N ASN A 5 12.23 17.22 -56.88
CA ASN A 5 12.35 18.33 -55.93
C ASN A 5 11.29 18.34 -54.81
N ARG A 6 11.70 18.14 -53.55
CA ARG A 6 11.02 18.72 -52.37
C ARG A 6 12.03 19.13 -51.30
N PRO A 7 12.07 20.42 -50.91
CA PRO A 7 12.86 20.89 -49.79
C PRO A 7 12.26 20.39 -48.47
N ARG A 8 13.12 19.91 -47.57
CA ARG A 8 12.75 19.55 -46.19
C ARG A 8 12.26 20.81 -45.47
N ARG A 9 10.95 20.89 -45.24
CA ARG A 9 10.35 21.88 -44.34
C ARG A 9 10.82 21.63 -42.90
N PRO A 10 11.09 22.67 -42.12
CA PRO A 10 11.41 22.54 -40.70
C PRO A 10 10.17 22.12 -39.92
N HIS A 11 10.31 21.12 -39.04
CA HIS A 11 9.25 20.77 -38.12
C HIS A 11 9.21 21.76 -36.94
N PRO A 12 8.01 22.17 -36.51
CA PRO A 12 7.82 23.25 -35.56
C PRO A 12 8.17 22.80 -34.13
N GLN A 13 8.79 23.74 -33.43
CA GLN A 13 9.10 23.71 -32.01
C GLN A 13 7.80 23.54 -31.22
N HIS A 14 7.61 22.39 -30.57
CA HIS A 14 6.63 22.26 -29.49
C HIS A 14 7.17 23.01 -28.28
N ARG A 15 6.96 24.34 -28.35
CA ARG A 15 7.14 25.34 -27.32
C ARG A 15 6.15 25.06 -26.20
N TRP A 16 6.56 24.28 -25.22
CA TRP A 16 5.82 24.11 -23.97
C TRP A 16 5.90 25.41 -23.19
N LYS A 17 4.95 26.30 -23.46
CA LYS A 17 4.64 27.43 -22.57
C LYS A 17 3.77 26.92 -21.44
N ARG A 18 4.37 26.66 -20.29
CA ARG A 18 3.66 26.80 -19.00
C ARG A 18 4.35 27.94 -18.27
N GLY A 19 3.65 29.06 -18.20
CA GLY A 19 4.13 30.27 -17.56
C GLY A 19 4.55 29.98 -16.13
N THR A 20 5.78 30.34 -15.83
CA THR A 20 6.25 30.66 -14.49
C THR A 20 5.71 32.04 -14.14
N ASP A 21 4.55 32.08 -13.48
CA ASP A 21 4.13 33.25 -12.74
C ASP A 21 3.79 32.81 -11.32
N THR A 22 4.70 33.18 -10.43
CA THR A 22 4.46 33.72 -9.09
C THR A 22 3.18 33.25 -8.39
N GLY A 23 3.36 32.32 -7.45
CA GLY A 23 2.38 32.04 -6.43
C GLY A 23 3.04 31.22 -5.33
N ALA A 24 3.41 31.88 -4.24
CA ALA A 24 3.79 31.22 -2.99
C ALA A 24 2.82 30.06 -2.68
N PRO A 25 3.26 28.97 -2.02
CA PRO A 25 2.32 27.99 -1.51
C PRO A 25 1.44 28.70 -0.47
N VAL A 26 0.26 29.15 -0.90
CA VAL A 26 -0.87 29.42 -0.02
C VAL A 26 -1.06 28.13 0.76
N ALA A 27 -0.73 28.19 2.04
CA ALA A 27 -1.11 27.21 3.02
C ALA A 27 -2.60 26.91 2.80
N ARG A 28 -2.90 25.69 2.35
CA ARG A 28 -4.26 25.17 2.43
C ARG A 28 -4.67 25.33 3.89
N PRO A 29 -5.75 26.04 4.23
CA PRO A 29 -6.27 25.98 5.57
C PRO A 29 -6.64 24.52 5.82
N SER A 30 -5.94 23.89 6.76
CA SER A 30 -6.35 22.64 7.37
C SER A 30 -7.77 22.85 7.87
N ALA A 31 -8.76 22.33 7.13
CA ALA A 31 -10.13 22.33 7.60
C ALA A 31 -10.16 21.55 8.93
N PRO A 32 -10.57 22.17 10.06
CA PRO A 32 -10.75 21.44 11.29
C PRO A 32 -12.10 20.71 11.17
N GLY A 33 -12.07 19.39 11.27
CA GLY A 33 -13.29 18.60 11.44
C GLY A 33 -13.66 17.73 10.25
N SER A 34 -13.00 16.58 10.17
CA SER A 34 -13.76 15.35 10.05
C SER A 34 -13.40 14.51 11.27
N PRO A 35 -14.33 14.21 12.20
CA PRO A 35 -14.06 13.18 13.20
C PRO A 35 -13.68 11.90 12.44
N PRO A 36 -12.79 11.04 12.98
CA PRO A 36 -12.54 9.75 12.36
C PRO A 36 -13.90 9.06 12.25
N SER A 37 -14.34 8.84 11.01
CA SER A 37 -15.59 8.13 10.74
C SER A 37 -15.55 6.86 11.57
N SER A 38 -16.42 6.77 12.57
CA SER A 38 -16.43 5.62 13.48
C SER A 38 -16.41 4.35 12.62
N PRO A 39 -15.44 3.45 12.83
CA PRO A 39 -15.27 2.32 11.94
C PRO A 39 -16.56 1.52 11.98
N ARG A 40 -17.28 1.50 10.85
CA ARG A 40 -18.46 0.65 10.73
C ARG A 40 -18.00 -0.79 10.97
N PRO A 41 -18.78 -1.59 11.73
CA PRO A 41 -18.43 -2.99 11.95
C PRO A 41 -18.18 -3.67 10.60
N LEU A 42 -16.96 -4.18 10.42
CA LEU A 42 -16.60 -4.90 9.21
C LEU A 42 -17.38 -6.23 9.17
N PRO A 43 -17.76 -6.72 7.98
CA PRO A 43 -18.26 -8.08 7.84
C PRO A 43 -17.28 -9.07 8.46
N PRO A 44 -17.75 -10.19 9.03
CA PRO A 44 -16.89 -11.10 9.79
C PRO A 44 -15.76 -11.71 8.95
N SER A 45 -15.99 -11.92 7.65
CA SER A 45 -14.95 -12.33 6.71
C SER A 45 -13.84 -11.27 6.59
N VAL A 46 -14.21 -10.01 6.42
CA VAL A 46 -13.28 -8.88 6.30
C VAL A 46 -12.55 -8.62 7.61
N ALA A 47 -13.23 -8.72 8.75
CA ALA A 47 -12.61 -8.61 10.06
C ALA A 47 -11.52 -9.67 10.29
N ARG A 48 -11.77 -10.92 9.84
CA ARG A 48 -10.76 -11.99 9.90
C ARG A 48 -9.55 -11.69 9.02
N VAL A 49 -9.78 -11.21 7.79
CA VAL A 49 -8.69 -10.84 6.87
C VAL A 49 -7.88 -9.67 7.44
N ALA A 50 -8.54 -8.62 7.94
CA ALA A 50 -7.87 -7.48 8.55
C ALA A 50 -7.03 -7.88 9.77
N GLY A 51 -7.56 -8.76 10.63
CA GLY A 51 -6.81 -9.31 11.76
C GLY A 51 -5.59 -10.12 11.32
N ARG A 52 -5.74 -10.98 10.30
CA ARG A 52 -4.63 -11.74 9.72
C ARG A 52 -3.56 -10.82 9.13
N THR A 53 -3.94 -9.84 8.31
CA THR A 53 -3.01 -8.91 7.67
C THR A 53 -2.25 -8.09 8.70
N ARG A 54 -2.92 -7.64 9.76
CA ARG A 54 -2.26 -6.94 10.86
C ARG A 54 -1.23 -7.83 11.55
N LEU A 55 -1.59 -9.07 11.89
CA LEU A 55 -0.67 -10.02 12.51
C LEU A 55 0.53 -10.33 11.61
N SER A 56 0.30 -10.53 10.31
CA SER A 56 1.37 -10.74 9.34
C SER A 56 2.35 -9.56 9.29
N ALA A 57 1.85 -8.33 9.28
CA ALA A 57 2.70 -7.13 9.31
C ALA A 57 3.53 -7.03 10.61
N GLU A 58 2.93 -7.35 11.77
CA GLU A 58 3.63 -7.38 13.06
C GLU A 58 4.73 -8.46 13.09
N LEU A 59 4.46 -9.65 12.54
CA LEU A 59 5.44 -10.72 12.43
C LEU A 59 6.57 -10.38 11.45
N LEU A 60 6.24 -9.79 10.31
CA LEU A 60 7.24 -9.34 9.34
C LEU A 60 8.17 -8.29 9.97
N ALA A 61 7.60 -7.32 10.68
CA ALA A 61 8.39 -6.32 11.41
C ALA A 61 9.31 -6.98 12.44
N ALA A 62 8.80 -7.94 13.22
CA ALA A 62 9.60 -8.68 14.20
C ALA A 62 10.71 -9.52 13.55
N LEU A 63 10.43 -10.18 12.41
CA LEU A 63 11.43 -10.96 11.67
C LEU A 63 12.57 -10.09 11.16
N LEU A 64 12.24 -8.90 10.67
CA LEU A 64 13.22 -7.94 10.18
C LEU A 64 14.04 -7.32 11.32
N ASP A 65 13.39 -7.00 12.44
CA ASP A 65 14.04 -6.49 13.65
C ASP A 65 15.06 -7.48 14.21
N VAL A 66 14.68 -8.75 14.38
CA VAL A 66 15.58 -9.82 14.85
C VAL A 66 16.79 -10.04 13.93
N GLN A 67 16.61 -9.81 12.63
CA GLN A 67 17.67 -9.96 11.63
C GLN A 67 18.46 -8.68 11.39
N GLU A 68 18.14 -7.59 12.11
CA GLU A 68 18.72 -6.25 11.94
C GLU A 68 18.61 -5.75 10.48
N ARG A 69 17.55 -6.15 9.76
CA ARG A 69 17.28 -5.77 8.38
C ARG A 69 16.17 -4.73 8.32
N THR A 70 16.27 -3.78 7.39
CA THR A 70 15.21 -2.77 7.17
C THR A 70 14.39 -3.04 5.90
N ARG A 71 14.83 -3.98 5.06
CA ARG A 71 14.14 -4.34 3.80
C ARG A 71 13.63 -5.78 3.87
N ALA A 72 12.35 -5.94 3.59
CA ALA A 72 11.71 -7.23 3.40
C ALA A 72 11.98 -7.79 2.00
N SER A 73 12.29 -9.08 1.92
CA SER A 73 12.16 -9.86 0.68
C SER A 73 10.71 -10.36 0.51
N LEU A 74 10.39 -10.89 -0.67
CA LEU A 74 9.12 -11.58 -0.89
C LEU A 74 8.98 -12.80 0.03
N ASP A 75 10.05 -13.60 0.13
CA ASP A 75 10.08 -14.79 1.00
C ASP A 75 9.81 -14.44 2.47
N ASP A 76 10.31 -13.29 2.96
CA ASP A 76 10.05 -12.83 4.32
C ASP A 76 8.54 -12.55 4.53
N ILE A 77 7.88 -11.95 3.53
CA ILE A 77 6.44 -11.64 3.55
C ILE A 77 5.63 -12.93 3.52
N GLU A 78 5.96 -13.86 2.62
CA GLU A 78 5.29 -15.15 2.50
C GLU A 78 5.45 -16.00 3.78
N LEU A 79 6.64 -15.97 4.39
CA LEU A 79 6.90 -16.61 5.67
C LEU A 79 6.04 -16.01 6.78
N ALA A 80 5.96 -14.68 6.88
CA ALA A 80 5.14 -14.00 7.89
C ALA A 80 3.64 -14.35 7.73
N ASP A 81 3.15 -14.41 6.49
CA ASP A 81 1.77 -14.81 6.19
C ASP A 81 1.49 -16.26 6.59
N ALA A 82 2.41 -17.19 6.29
CA ALA A 82 2.28 -18.60 6.68
C ALA A 82 2.30 -18.78 8.21
N LEU A 83 3.14 -18.02 8.92
CA LEU A 83 3.17 -18.02 10.38
C LEU A 83 1.88 -17.46 10.99
N ALA A 84 1.35 -16.36 10.44
CA ALA A 84 0.08 -15.78 10.87
C ALA A 84 -1.07 -16.79 10.73
N ASP A 85 -1.16 -17.47 9.58
CA ASP A 85 -2.17 -18.52 9.35
C ASP A 85 -2.05 -19.66 10.36
N ARG A 86 -0.82 -20.15 10.61
CA ARG A 86 -0.56 -21.23 11.57
C ARG A 86 -0.93 -20.84 13.01
N LEU A 87 -0.60 -19.62 13.43
CA LEU A 87 -0.92 -19.12 14.76
C LEU A 87 -2.43 -18.93 14.96
N LEU A 88 -3.13 -18.40 13.95
CA LEU A 88 -4.58 -18.24 13.98
C LEU A 88 -5.29 -19.59 13.98
N ALA A 89 -4.82 -20.58 13.22
CA ALA A 89 -5.33 -21.95 13.28
C ALA A 89 -5.19 -22.53 14.70
N ARG A 90 -3.98 -22.46 15.27
CA ARG A 90 -3.72 -22.92 16.64
C ARG A 90 -4.54 -22.16 17.70
N HIS A 91 -4.81 -20.88 17.49
CA HIS A 91 -5.69 -20.12 18.38
C HIS A 91 -7.14 -20.63 18.32
N ARG A 92 -7.67 -20.90 17.12
CA ARG A 92 -9.01 -21.48 16.96
C ARG A 92 -9.10 -22.87 17.58
N ASP A 93 -8.08 -23.70 17.41
CA ASP A 93 -8.07 -25.04 18.02
C ASP A 93 -8.06 -24.97 19.55
N ARG A 94 -7.28 -24.05 20.13
CA ARG A 94 -7.31 -23.79 21.58
C ARG A 94 -8.69 -23.34 22.07
N LEU A 95 -9.35 -22.45 21.34
CA LEU A 95 -10.71 -22.01 21.66
C LEU A 95 -11.72 -23.15 21.58
N ARG A 96 -11.60 -24.04 20.58
CA ARG A 96 -12.45 -25.22 20.44
C ARG A 96 -12.26 -26.21 21.60
N LEU A 97 -11.00 -26.48 21.97
CA LEU A 97 -10.68 -27.36 23.10
C LEU A 97 -11.21 -26.79 24.42
N ALA A 98 -11.08 -25.48 24.64
CA ALA A 98 -11.60 -24.81 25.83
C ALA A 98 -13.15 -24.76 25.88
N ALA A 99 -13.82 -24.85 24.73
CA ALA A 99 -15.28 -24.88 24.63
C ALA A 99 -15.86 -26.30 24.66
N SER A 100 -15.02 -27.35 24.64
CA SER A 100 -15.44 -28.73 24.82
C SER A 100 -15.53 -29.01 26.34
N PRO A 101 -16.72 -29.30 26.88
CA PRO A 101 -16.91 -29.57 28.31
C PRO A 101 -16.28 -30.90 28.76
#